data_AF-A0A239YFM5-F1
#
_entry.id   AF-A0A239YFM5-F1
#
_cell.length_a   1.000
_cell.length_b   1.000
_cell.length_c   1.000
_cell.angle_alpha   90.00
_cell.angle_beta   90.00
_cell.angle_gamma   90.00
#
_symmetry.space_group_name_H-M   'P 1'
#
loop_
_entity.id
_entity.type
_entity.pdbx_description
1 polymer ?
#
loop_
_entity_poly.entity_id
_entity_poly.type
_entity_poly.pdbx_seq_one_letter_code
_entity_poly.pdbx_strand_id
1 'polypeptide(L)'
;MLTEEQEDYLKAIFGLNGTTDFVSNKNLAHDLGIKPSSVSEMMLRLKKDEYVDIRPYKGVKLTPKGLQHTTNIIKRHRLIERFLIEELEYAWDEVHEEAEILEHRVSDRFINKIDKMMGYPDTCPHGGIIPRENQVEEIYTIPLNTYEVGDNVEIKRVMDYVILLDYLSSEALQIGDTVKITKKDSLNQLIELTVHDKTVMISDTNASYIFGIKK
;
A
#
# COMPACT_ATOMS: atom_id res chain seq x y z
N MET A 1 23.81 -4.84 5.34
CA MET A 1 22.54 -4.33 4.79
C MET A 1 21.83 -5.51 4.17
N LEU A 2 20.50 -5.52 4.24
CA LEU A 2 19.70 -6.52 3.52
C LEU A 2 19.81 -6.27 2.01
N THR A 3 19.61 -7.32 1.21
CA THR A 3 19.46 -7.20 -0.23
C THR A 3 18.04 -6.71 -0.57
N GLU A 4 17.83 -6.17 -1.79
CA GLU A 4 16.50 -5.81 -2.31
C GLU A 4 15.50 -6.96 -2.11
N GLU A 5 15.87 -8.16 -2.57
CA GLU A 5 15.05 -9.35 -2.39
C GLU A 5 14.71 -9.62 -0.91
N GLN A 6 15.60 -9.35 0.04
CA GLN A 6 15.30 -9.55 1.46
C GLN A 6 14.29 -8.52 1.97
N GLU A 7 14.39 -7.28 1.50
CA GLU A 7 13.50 -6.18 1.84
C GLU A 7 12.10 -6.40 1.25
N ASP A 8 11.99 -6.90 0.02
CA ASP A 8 10.73 -7.26 -0.63
C ASP A 8 9.96 -8.32 0.15
N TYR A 9 10.66 -9.35 0.63
CA TYR A 9 10.05 -10.36 1.48
C TYR A 9 9.55 -9.78 2.81
N LEU A 10 10.27 -8.82 3.40
CA LEU A 10 9.82 -8.16 4.63
C LEU A 10 8.58 -7.29 4.37
N LYS A 11 8.50 -6.59 3.23
CA LYS A 11 7.29 -5.87 2.76
C LYS A 11 6.11 -6.82 2.54
N ALA A 12 6.32 -7.95 1.87
CA ALA A 12 5.29 -8.96 1.63
C ALA A 12 4.75 -9.56 2.95
N ILE A 13 5.63 -9.90 3.90
CA ILE A 13 5.21 -10.37 5.23
C ILE A 13 4.38 -9.28 5.92
N PHE A 14 4.78 -8.02 5.85
CA PHE A 14 4.04 -6.90 6.43
C PHE A 14 2.65 -6.75 5.81
N GLY A 15 2.56 -6.71 4.47
CA GLY A 15 1.29 -6.56 3.74
C GLY A 15 0.30 -7.71 3.97
N LEU A 16 0.82 -8.90 4.29
CA LEU A 16 0.02 -10.09 4.63
C LEU A 16 -0.30 -10.20 6.14
N ASN A 17 -0.30 -9.08 6.88
CA ASN A 17 -0.56 -9.00 8.33
C ASN A 17 0.44 -9.78 9.21
N GLY A 18 1.68 -9.95 8.73
CA GLY A 18 2.75 -10.60 9.46
C GLY A 18 3.30 -9.81 10.66
N THR A 19 2.59 -8.78 11.11
CA THR A 19 2.84 -8.03 12.36
C THR A 19 1.99 -8.57 13.52
N THR A 20 0.79 -9.10 13.23
CA THR A 20 -0.14 -9.70 14.19
C THR A 20 -0.14 -11.21 14.08
N ASP A 21 -0.18 -11.74 12.87
CA ASP A 21 -0.39 -13.15 12.57
C ASP A 21 0.81 -13.81 11.89
N PHE A 22 0.77 -15.13 11.76
CA PHE A 22 1.76 -15.86 10.98
C PHE A 22 1.29 -15.98 9.53
N VAL A 23 2.17 -15.65 8.61
CA VAL A 23 1.94 -15.73 7.17
C VAL A 23 2.49 -17.05 6.65
N SER A 24 1.66 -17.81 5.92
CA SER A 24 2.09 -19.07 5.34
C SER A 24 3.03 -18.86 4.13
N ASN A 25 3.97 -19.79 3.91
CA ASN A 25 4.85 -19.75 2.74
C ASN A 25 4.07 -19.79 1.42
N LYS A 26 2.88 -20.41 1.41
CA LYS A 26 2.00 -20.44 0.23
C LYS A 26 1.50 -19.03 -0.12
N ASN A 27 1.05 -18.28 0.88
CA ASN A 27 0.56 -16.92 0.67
C ASN A 27 1.71 -15.99 0.26
N LEU A 28 2.87 -16.10 0.90
CA LEU A 28 4.06 -15.32 0.50
C LEU A 28 4.49 -15.63 -0.94
N ALA A 29 4.52 -16.90 -1.32
CA ALA A 29 4.91 -17.29 -2.67
C ALA A 29 3.93 -16.72 -3.72
N HIS A 30 2.64 -16.72 -3.40
CA HIS A 30 1.61 -16.14 -4.25
C HIS A 30 1.76 -14.61 -4.38
N ASP A 31 1.93 -13.92 -3.26
CA ASP A 31 2.09 -12.45 -3.21
C ASP A 31 3.34 -11.97 -3.95
N LEU A 32 4.47 -12.65 -3.74
CA LEU A 32 5.74 -12.35 -4.39
C LEU A 32 5.85 -12.89 -5.84
N GLY A 33 4.86 -13.65 -6.33
CA GLY A 33 4.91 -14.22 -7.69
C GLY A 33 6.02 -15.26 -7.92
N ILE A 34 6.44 -15.98 -6.88
CA ILE A 34 7.59 -16.92 -6.91
C ILE A 34 7.20 -18.35 -6.54
N LYS A 35 8.14 -19.28 -6.72
CA LYS A 35 7.95 -20.69 -6.31
C LYS A 35 8.00 -20.82 -4.79
N PRO A 36 7.12 -21.63 -4.16
CA PRO A 36 7.13 -21.86 -2.71
C PRO A 36 8.45 -22.36 -2.13
N SER A 37 9.25 -23.08 -2.93
CA SER A 37 10.58 -23.57 -2.51
C SER A 37 11.55 -22.43 -2.20
N SER A 38 11.48 -21.32 -2.93
CA SER A 38 12.37 -20.16 -2.76
C SER A 38 12.09 -19.41 -1.45
N VAL A 39 10.83 -19.42 -1.00
CA VAL A 39 10.41 -18.76 0.25
C VAL A 39 11.11 -19.37 1.46
N SER A 40 11.14 -20.70 1.55
CA SER A 40 11.68 -21.40 2.72
C SER A 40 13.15 -21.06 2.97
N GLU A 41 13.97 -20.98 1.92
CA GLU A 41 15.38 -20.62 2.04
C GLU A 41 15.54 -19.16 2.51
N MET A 42 14.81 -18.23 1.89
CA MET A 42 14.84 -16.82 2.28
C MET A 42 14.44 -16.61 3.74
N MET A 43 13.39 -17.31 4.20
CA MET A 43 12.93 -17.21 5.59
C MET A 43 14.02 -17.65 6.56
N LEU A 44 14.75 -18.73 6.27
CA LEU A 44 15.86 -19.18 7.12
C LEU A 44 16.98 -18.14 7.20
N ARG A 45 17.29 -17.43 6.11
CA ARG A 45 18.25 -16.32 6.11
C ARG A 45 17.77 -15.16 6.97
N LEU A 46 16.54 -14.69 6.76
CA LEU A 46 15.95 -13.60 7.55
C LEU A 46 15.81 -13.95 9.05
N LYS A 47 15.55 -15.22 9.38
CA LYS A 47 15.48 -15.70 10.76
C LYS A 47 16.86 -15.70 11.42
N LYS A 48 17.90 -16.14 10.70
CA LYS A 48 19.28 -16.10 11.19
C LYS A 48 19.71 -14.68 11.56
N ASP A 49 19.24 -13.70 10.78
CA ASP A 49 19.52 -12.29 11.01
C ASP A 49 18.46 -11.61 11.91
N GLU A 50 17.57 -12.40 12.55
CA GLU A 50 16.58 -11.98 13.54
C GLU A 50 15.48 -11.01 13.05
N TYR A 51 15.26 -10.91 11.73
CA TYR A 51 14.17 -10.08 11.18
C TYR A 51 12.80 -10.78 11.26
N VAL A 52 12.78 -12.12 11.32
CA VAL A 52 11.53 -12.89 11.35
C VAL A 52 11.53 -14.02 12.39
N ASP A 53 10.37 -14.31 12.97
CA ASP A 53 10.08 -15.53 13.71
C ASP A 53 9.44 -16.56 12.76
N ILE A 54 9.93 -17.80 12.78
CA ILE A 54 9.36 -18.90 11.99
C ILE A 54 8.89 -19.98 12.95
N ARG A 55 7.63 -20.38 12.77
CA ARG A 55 7.01 -21.47 13.53
C ARG A 55 6.56 -22.61 12.60
N PRO A 56 6.90 -23.87 12.92
CA PRO A 56 6.44 -25.02 12.17
C PRO A 56 4.92 -24.98 11.96
N TYR A 57 4.48 -25.27 10.74
CA TYR A 57 3.08 -25.30 10.30
C TYR A 57 2.30 -23.97 10.37
N LYS A 58 2.83 -22.94 11.04
CA LYS A 58 2.22 -21.60 11.10
C LYS A 58 2.76 -20.67 10.03
N GLY A 59 4.05 -20.77 9.72
CA GLY A 59 4.72 -19.90 8.75
C GLY A 59 5.64 -18.89 9.44
N VAL A 60 5.61 -17.63 8.99
CA VAL A 60 6.54 -16.58 9.39
C VAL A 60 5.84 -15.32 9.90
N LYS A 61 6.49 -14.59 10.80
CA LYS A 61 6.03 -13.32 11.37
C LYS A 61 7.22 -12.37 11.51
N LEU A 62 7.03 -11.06 11.38
CA LEU A 62 8.08 -10.07 11.66
C LEU A 62 8.41 -10.05 13.16
N THR A 63 9.71 -9.96 13.48
CA THR A 63 10.15 -9.57 14.82
C THR A 63 10.05 -8.04 14.98
N PRO A 64 10.26 -7.47 16.19
CA PRO A 64 10.37 -6.02 16.34
C PRO A 64 11.46 -5.40 15.45
N LYS A 65 12.59 -6.10 15.27
CA LYS A 65 13.68 -5.69 14.36
C LYS A 65 13.22 -5.73 12.90
N GLY A 66 12.52 -6.81 12.52
CA GLY A 66 11.82 -6.95 11.24
C GLY A 66 10.94 -5.76 10.93
N LEU A 67 9.99 -5.51 11.83
CA LEU A 67 9.00 -4.45 11.71
C LEU A 67 9.65 -3.08 11.55
N GLN A 68 10.63 -2.73 12.40
CA GLN A 68 11.31 -1.45 12.32
C GLN A 68 12.05 -1.26 10.98
N HIS A 69 12.65 -2.33 10.44
CA HIS A 69 13.31 -2.26 9.15
C HIS A 69 12.30 -2.09 8.01
N THR A 70 11.22 -2.88 8.02
CA THR A 70 10.15 -2.78 7.01
C THR A 70 9.48 -1.41 7.00
N THR A 71 9.18 -0.85 8.17
CA THR A 71 8.51 0.46 8.24
C THR A 71 9.39 1.58 7.73
N ASN A 72 10.71 1.48 7.91
CA ASN A 72 11.66 2.40 7.29
C ASN A 72 11.62 2.28 5.76
N ILE A 73 11.59 1.07 5.19
CA ILE A 73 11.49 0.88 3.73
C ILE A 73 10.19 1.48 3.19
N ILE A 74 9.04 1.16 3.82
CA ILE A 74 7.73 1.73 3.45
C ILE A 74 7.75 3.26 3.54
N LYS A 75 8.39 3.83 4.58
CA LYS A 75 8.59 5.28 4.69
C LYS A 75 9.40 5.84 3.52
N ARG A 76 10.48 5.15 3.10
CA ARG A 76 11.29 5.58 1.95
C ARG A 76 10.45 5.59 0.68
N HIS A 77 9.78 4.47 0.38
CA HIS A 77 8.87 4.34 -0.76
C HIS A 77 7.90 5.51 -0.83
N ARG A 78 7.11 5.70 0.24
CA ARG A 78 6.06 6.70 0.33
C ARG A 78 6.54 8.14 0.21
N LEU A 79 7.72 8.44 0.71
CA LEU A 79 8.35 9.76 0.55
C LEU A 79 8.90 9.98 -0.86
N ILE A 80 9.46 8.94 -1.47
CA ILE A 80 9.94 8.99 -2.85
C ILE A 80 8.76 9.21 -3.79
N GLU A 81 7.69 8.42 -3.68
CA GLU A 81 6.47 8.61 -4.48
C GLU A 81 5.98 10.05 -4.43
N ARG A 82 5.88 10.58 -3.20
CA ARG A 82 5.40 11.94 -2.99
C ARG A 82 6.32 12.97 -3.63
N PHE A 83 7.63 12.82 -3.46
CA PHE A 83 8.61 13.70 -4.08
C PHE A 83 8.55 13.64 -5.61
N LEU A 84 8.47 12.45 -6.19
CA LEU A 84 8.42 12.26 -7.65
C LEU A 84 7.17 12.92 -8.25
N ILE A 85 6.01 12.77 -7.62
CA ILE A 85 4.77 13.41 -8.09
C ILE A 85 4.79 14.92 -7.87
N GLU A 86 5.07 15.38 -6.65
CA GLU A 86 4.91 16.81 -6.29
C GLU A 86 6.00 17.70 -6.89
N GLU A 87 7.23 17.20 -7.05
CA GLU A 87 8.37 18.02 -7.47
C GLU A 87 8.89 17.69 -8.88
N LEU A 88 8.67 16.46 -9.36
CA LEU A 88 9.14 16.02 -10.68
C LEU A 88 8.01 15.73 -11.67
N GLU A 89 6.75 15.97 -11.27
CA GLU A 89 5.57 15.86 -12.13
C GLU A 89 5.38 14.45 -12.73
N TYR A 90 5.79 13.41 -12.01
CA TYR A 90 5.49 12.02 -12.38
C TYR A 90 3.97 11.77 -12.38
N ALA A 91 3.50 10.94 -13.29
CA ALA A 91 2.11 10.49 -13.31
C ALA A 91 1.80 9.56 -12.13
N TRP A 92 0.54 9.54 -11.73
CA TRP A 92 0.09 8.78 -10.56
C TRP A 92 0.26 7.27 -10.76
N ASP A 93 0.05 6.79 -11.97
CA ASP A 93 0.12 5.39 -12.37
C ASP A 93 1.54 4.88 -12.69
N GLU A 94 2.52 5.77 -12.91
CA GLU A 94 3.91 5.40 -13.23
C GLU A 94 4.87 5.50 -12.02
N VAL A 95 4.50 6.27 -10.98
CA VAL A 95 5.41 6.60 -9.88
C VAL A 95 5.91 5.37 -9.11
N HIS A 96 5.07 4.33 -9.01
CA HIS A 96 5.37 3.14 -8.22
C HIS A 96 6.63 2.43 -8.70
N GLU A 97 6.76 2.25 -10.02
CA GLU A 97 7.89 1.52 -10.61
C GLU A 97 9.24 2.20 -10.31
N GLU A 98 9.28 3.53 -10.37
CA GLU A 98 10.49 4.29 -10.05
C GLU A 98 10.75 4.30 -8.53
N ALA A 99 9.71 4.43 -7.71
CA ALA A 99 9.83 4.41 -6.26
C ALA A 99 10.40 3.08 -5.73
N GLU A 100 9.96 1.93 -6.27
CA GLU A 100 10.48 0.60 -5.94
C GLU A 100 11.98 0.47 -6.26
N ILE A 101 12.47 1.05 -7.35
CA ILE A 101 13.90 1.01 -7.67
C ILE A 101 14.70 1.86 -6.68
N LEU A 102 14.19 3.03 -6.34
CA LEU A 102 14.91 4.01 -5.53
C LEU A 102 14.94 3.65 -4.04
N GLU A 103 13.87 3.07 -3.48
CA GLU A 103 13.72 2.87 -2.03
C GLU A 103 14.86 2.04 -1.39
N HIS A 104 15.41 1.10 -2.16
CA HIS A 104 16.50 0.22 -1.72
C HIS A 104 17.90 0.80 -1.93
N ARG A 105 18.01 1.85 -2.76
CA ARG A 105 19.29 2.42 -3.22
C ARG A 105 19.64 3.74 -2.55
N VAL A 106 18.62 4.48 -2.10
CA VAL A 106 18.83 5.78 -1.48
C VAL A 106 19.28 5.67 -0.02
N SER A 107 20.14 6.60 0.40
CA SER A 107 20.58 6.68 1.80
C SER A 107 19.51 7.29 2.71
N ASP A 108 19.55 6.97 4.01
CA ASP A 108 18.71 7.64 5.02
C ASP A 108 18.89 9.16 5.02
N ARG A 109 20.11 9.65 4.72
CA ARG A 109 20.38 11.09 4.61
C ARG A 109 19.56 11.74 3.49
N PHE A 110 19.41 11.06 2.36
CA PHE A 110 18.62 11.54 1.23
C PHE A 110 17.13 11.60 1.61
N ILE A 111 16.62 10.52 2.18
CA ILE A 111 15.21 10.43 2.59
C ILE A 111 14.87 11.45 3.68
N ASN A 112 15.74 11.66 4.67
CA ASN A 112 15.54 12.67 5.71
C ASN A 112 15.52 14.10 5.14
N LYS A 113 16.23 14.36 4.03
CA LYS A 113 16.20 15.65 3.34
C LYS A 113 14.88 15.84 2.60
N ILE A 114 14.40 14.81 1.90
CA ILE A 114 13.07 14.81 1.26
C ILE A 114 11.98 15.02 2.32
N ASP A 115 11.93 14.18 3.37
CA ASP A 115 10.92 14.27 4.44
C ASP A 115 10.82 15.69 5.01
N LYS A 116 11.97 16.30 5.30
CA LYS A 116 12.03 17.69 5.79
C LYS A 116 11.59 18.72 4.75
N MET A 117 12.03 18.57 3.50
CA MET A 117 11.69 19.50 2.41
C MET A 117 10.18 19.56 2.18
N MET A 118 9.52 18.41 2.25
CA MET A 118 8.08 18.25 2.08
C MET A 118 7.26 18.63 3.33
N GLY A 119 7.90 19.15 4.39
CA GLY A 119 7.22 19.58 5.60
C GLY A 119 6.71 18.43 6.48
N TYR A 120 7.34 17.26 6.43
CA TYR A 120 6.97 16.06 7.18
C TYR A 120 5.54 15.58 6.88
N PRO A 121 5.25 15.20 5.62
CA PRO A 121 3.91 14.79 5.22
C PRO A 121 3.44 13.54 5.98
N ASP A 122 2.14 13.48 6.28
CA ASP A 122 1.55 12.34 7.02
C ASP A 122 1.18 11.16 6.12
N THR A 123 1.02 11.39 4.82
CA THR A 123 0.63 10.35 3.84
C THR A 123 1.40 10.45 2.54
N CYS A 124 1.47 9.36 1.79
CA CYS A 124 1.89 9.36 0.38
C CYS A 124 0.77 9.91 -0.54
N PRO A 125 1.03 10.09 -1.84
CA PRO A 125 0.02 10.52 -2.82
C PRO A 125 -1.19 9.58 -2.91
N HIS A 126 -1.02 8.30 -2.59
CA HIS A 126 -2.08 7.30 -2.55
C HIS A 126 -2.91 7.33 -1.25
N GLY A 127 -2.56 8.20 -0.28
CA GLY A 127 -3.25 8.32 1.01
C GLY A 127 -2.83 7.30 2.08
N GLY A 128 -1.83 6.45 1.79
CA GLY A 128 -1.23 5.56 2.78
C GLY A 128 -0.34 6.33 3.74
N ILE A 129 -0.37 5.99 5.04
CA ILE A 129 0.38 6.75 6.07
C ILE A 129 1.89 6.72 5.83
N ILE A 130 2.63 7.79 6.07
CA ILE A 130 4.09 7.71 6.10
C ILE A 130 4.46 7.21 7.51
N PRO A 131 5.01 5.98 7.68
CA PRO A 131 5.26 5.44 9.01
C PRO A 131 6.19 6.34 9.82
N ARG A 132 5.78 6.66 11.04
CA ARG A 132 6.58 7.40 12.02
C ARG A 132 6.51 6.68 13.35
N GLU A 133 7.67 6.54 14.00
CA GLU A 133 7.77 5.86 15.29
C GLU A 133 7.13 4.47 15.29
N ASN A 134 6.06 4.28 16.07
CA ASN A 134 5.32 3.02 16.20
C ASN A 134 4.04 2.97 15.35
N GLN A 135 3.78 3.99 14.52
CA GLN A 135 2.60 4.03 13.69
C GLN A 135 2.82 3.18 12.43
N VAL A 136 2.21 2.01 12.42
CA VAL A 136 2.33 1.01 11.35
C VAL A 136 1.00 0.65 10.70
N GLU A 137 -0.11 1.04 11.32
CA GLU A 137 -1.45 0.73 10.84
C GLU A 137 -2.01 1.88 10.00
N GLU A 138 -2.63 1.55 8.87
CA GLU A 138 -3.35 2.52 8.05
C GLU A 138 -4.54 3.10 8.82
N ILE A 139 -4.77 4.40 8.65
CA ILE A 139 -5.90 5.10 9.30
C ILE A 139 -7.19 4.89 8.51
N TYR A 140 -7.10 4.84 7.18
CA TYR A 140 -8.24 4.74 6.29
C TYR A 140 -8.40 3.29 5.81
N THR A 141 -9.26 2.55 6.49
CA THR A 141 -9.41 1.10 6.33
C THR A 141 -10.81 0.65 5.89
N ILE A 142 -11.79 1.55 5.85
CA ILE A 142 -13.16 1.21 5.43
C ILE A 142 -13.25 1.29 3.89
N PRO A 143 -13.47 0.15 3.20
CA PRO A 143 -13.51 0.14 1.74
C PRO A 143 -14.79 0.76 1.18
N LEU A 144 -14.69 1.32 -0.03
CA LEU A 144 -15.78 2.06 -0.68
C LEU A 144 -16.99 1.14 -0.96
N ASN A 145 -16.75 -0.13 -1.29
CA ASN A 145 -17.82 -1.10 -1.53
C ASN A 145 -18.68 -1.43 -0.28
N THR A 146 -18.26 -1.03 0.92
CA THR A 146 -18.99 -1.27 2.17
C THR A 146 -20.02 -0.19 2.52
N TYR A 147 -19.97 0.98 1.90
CA TYR A 147 -20.89 2.10 2.16
C TYR A 147 -22.22 1.93 1.42
N GLU A 148 -23.31 2.52 1.92
CA GLU A 148 -24.65 2.28 1.37
C GLU A 148 -25.05 3.28 0.28
N VAL A 149 -26.05 2.92 -0.53
CA VAL A 149 -26.63 3.84 -1.51
C VAL A 149 -27.16 5.10 -0.80
N GLY A 150 -26.76 6.27 -1.30
CA GLY A 150 -27.06 7.57 -0.73
C GLY A 150 -25.92 8.17 0.09
N ASP A 151 -24.90 7.37 0.47
CA ASP A 151 -23.77 7.85 1.25
C ASP A 151 -22.86 8.75 0.43
N ASN A 152 -22.37 9.83 1.06
CA ASN A 152 -21.28 10.66 0.55
C ASN A 152 -20.00 10.23 1.26
N VAL A 153 -18.99 9.86 0.49
CA VAL A 153 -17.73 9.30 0.99
C VAL A 153 -16.60 10.14 0.43
N GLU A 154 -15.76 10.70 1.30
CA GLU A 154 -14.51 11.33 0.88
C GLU A 154 -13.45 10.23 0.68
N ILE A 155 -12.88 10.14 -0.52
CA ILE A 155 -11.80 9.21 -0.82
C ILE A 155 -10.55 9.66 -0.06
N LYS A 156 -9.99 8.77 0.75
CA LYS A 156 -8.85 9.07 1.62
C LYS A 156 -7.62 8.24 1.32
N ARG A 157 -7.79 7.03 0.76
CA ARG A 157 -6.69 6.16 0.39
C ARG A 157 -7.09 5.23 -0.74
N VAL A 158 -6.13 4.85 -1.58
CA VAL A 158 -6.29 3.79 -2.59
C VAL A 158 -5.13 2.81 -2.48
N MET A 159 -5.33 1.57 -2.96
CA MET A 159 -4.22 0.65 -3.17
C MET A 159 -3.41 1.10 -4.38
N ASP A 160 -2.09 0.95 -4.28
CA ASP A 160 -1.13 1.32 -5.33
C ASP A 160 -1.02 0.19 -6.36
N TYR A 161 -2.08 0.02 -7.14
CA TYR A 161 -2.11 -0.92 -8.26
C TYR A 161 -2.18 -0.12 -9.56
N VAL A 162 -1.19 -0.26 -10.44
CA VAL A 162 -1.08 0.49 -11.71
C VAL A 162 -2.42 0.52 -12.47
N ILE A 163 -3.08 -0.64 -12.64
CA ILE A 163 -4.36 -0.75 -13.36
C ILE A 163 -5.50 0.01 -12.64
N LEU A 164 -5.51 0.04 -11.30
CA LEU A 164 -6.48 0.80 -10.53
C LEU A 164 -6.21 2.30 -10.67
N LEU A 165 -4.96 2.72 -10.55
CA LEU A 165 -4.55 4.12 -10.63
C LEU A 165 -4.77 4.71 -12.03
N ASP A 166 -4.48 3.95 -13.09
CA ASP A 166 -4.80 4.31 -14.47
C ASP A 166 -6.31 4.53 -14.66
N TYR A 167 -7.12 3.58 -14.19
CA TYR A 167 -8.58 3.71 -14.23
C TYR A 167 -9.07 4.97 -13.48
N LEU A 168 -8.62 5.18 -12.24
CA LEU A 168 -9.02 6.34 -11.44
C LEU A 168 -8.58 7.67 -12.09
N SER A 169 -7.38 7.72 -12.66
CA SER A 169 -6.87 8.88 -13.40
C SER A 169 -7.74 9.17 -14.63
N SER A 170 -8.14 8.13 -15.38
CA SER A 170 -8.98 8.26 -16.57
C SER A 170 -10.39 8.81 -16.25
N GLU A 171 -10.91 8.48 -15.06
CA GLU A 171 -12.19 8.97 -14.55
C GLU A 171 -12.06 10.32 -13.81
N ALA A 172 -10.85 10.89 -13.73
CA ALA A 172 -10.52 12.10 -12.98
C ALA A 172 -10.94 12.02 -11.49
N LEU A 173 -10.75 10.84 -10.89
CA LEU A 173 -10.94 10.58 -9.46
C LEU A 173 -9.61 10.73 -8.72
N GLN A 174 -9.62 11.50 -7.64
CA GLN A 174 -8.42 11.79 -6.84
C GLN A 174 -8.65 11.59 -5.34
N ILE A 175 -7.56 11.48 -4.58
CA ILE A 175 -7.62 11.56 -3.12
C ILE A 175 -8.20 12.92 -2.71
N GLY A 176 -9.17 12.92 -1.79
CA GLY A 176 -9.88 14.11 -1.33
C GLY A 176 -11.22 14.33 -2.01
N ASP A 177 -11.50 13.67 -3.14
CA ASP A 177 -12.79 13.77 -3.80
C ASP A 177 -13.91 13.19 -2.92
N THR A 178 -15.05 13.85 -2.91
CA THR A 178 -16.26 13.31 -2.29
C THR A 178 -17.16 12.69 -3.35
N VAL A 179 -17.35 11.37 -3.25
CA VAL A 179 -18.21 10.59 -4.15
C VAL A 179 -19.52 10.25 -3.47
N LYS A 180 -20.62 10.29 -4.23
CA LYS A 180 -21.93 9.81 -3.77
C LYS A 180 -22.22 8.44 -4.37
N ILE A 181 -22.54 7.46 -3.54
CA ILE A 181 -22.98 6.14 -4.03
C ILE A 181 -24.43 6.26 -4.50
N THR A 182 -24.67 6.17 -5.80
CA THR A 182 -26.03 6.34 -6.38
C THR A 182 -26.71 5.01 -6.64
N LYS A 183 -25.96 3.95 -6.94
CA LYS A 183 -26.51 2.62 -7.20
C LYS A 183 -25.48 1.53 -6.90
N LYS A 184 -25.97 0.38 -6.43
CA LYS A 184 -25.20 -0.88 -6.38
C LYS A 184 -25.93 -1.94 -7.19
N ASP A 185 -25.24 -2.52 -8.16
CA ASP A 185 -25.70 -3.66 -8.95
C ASP A 185 -24.94 -4.90 -8.51
N SER A 186 -25.49 -5.62 -7.53
CA SER A 186 -24.87 -6.83 -6.98
C SER A 186 -24.82 -7.98 -8.00
N LEU A 187 -25.69 -7.99 -9.02
CA LEU A 187 -25.69 -9.04 -10.03
C LEU A 187 -24.48 -8.89 -10.96
N ASN A 188 -24.20 -7.66 -11.39
CA ASN A 188 -23.10 -7.34 -12.29
C ASN A 188 -21.80 -6.94 -11.57
N GLN A 189 -21.80 -6.91 -10.23
CA GLN A 189 -20.67 -6.48 -9.39
C GLN A 189 -20.17 -5.07 -9.74
N LEU A 190 -21.12 -4.15 -9.92
CA LEU A 190 -20.84 -2.76 -10.26
C LEU A 190 -21.43 -1.79 -9.23
N ILE A 191 -20.70 -0.71 -8.99
CA ILE A 191 -21.11 0.41 -8.13
C ILE A 191 -21.09 1.68 -8.99
N GLU A 192 -22.21 2.40 -8.97
CA GLU A 192 -22.34 3.70 -9.61
C GLU A 192 -22.05 4.78 -8.57
N LEU A 193 -21.15 5.69 -8.93
CA LEU A 193 -20.74 6.83 -8.14
C LEU A 193 -21.07 8.12 -8.90
N THR A 194 -21.40 9.18 -8.17
CA THR A 194 -21.39 10.54 -8.72
C THR A 194 -20.27 11.36 -8.08
N VAL A 195 -19.46 12.01 -8.91
CA VAL A 195 -18.35 12.89 -8.53
C VAL A 195 -18.24 14.01 -9.57
N HIS A 196 -18.06 15.25 -9.15
CA HIS A 196 -17.93 16.39 -10.09
C HIS A 196 -19.06 16.47 -11.14
N ASP A 197 -20.30 16.17 -10.74
CA ASP A 197 -21.49 16.06 -11.61
C ASP A 197 -21.38 15.01 -12.75
N LYS A 198 -20.39 14.12 -12.68
CA LYS A 198 -20.21 12.98 -13.58
C LYS A 198 -20.58 11.67 -12.89
N THR A 199 -21.10 10.74 -13.68
CA THR A 199 -21.36 9.36 -13.24
C THR A 199 -20.16 8.49 -13.59
N VAL A 200 -19.62 7.79 -12.60
CA VAL A 200 -18.50 6.86 -12.74
C VAL A 200 -18.95 5.45 -12.34
N MET A 201 -18.55 4.44 -13.12
CA MET A 201 -18.93 3.04 -12.91
C MET A 201 -17.72 2.21 -12.49
N ILE A 202 -17.63 1.87 -11.21
CA ILE A 202 -16.53 1.08 -10.67
C ILE A 202 -16.96 -0.36 -10.36
N SER A 203 -16.08 -1.34 -10.57
CA SER A 203 -16.35 -2.71 -10.12
C SER A 203 -16.34 -2.81 -8.59
N ASP A 204 -17.09 -3.76 -8.04
CA ASP A 204 -17.09 -4.04 -6.60
C ASP A 204 -15.67 -4.33 -6.08
N THR A 205 -14.90 -5.09 -6.87
CA THR A 205 -13.49 -5.40 -6.58
C THR A 205 -12.63 -4.14 -6.53
N ASN A 206 -12.69 -3.25 -7.52
CA ASN A 206 -11.90 -2.01 -7.49
C ASN A 206 -12.34 -1.10 -6.34
N ALA A 207 -13.64 -1.03 -6.06
CA ALA A 207 -14.16 -0.29 -4.91
C ALA A 207 -13.72 -0.89 -3.56
N SER A 208 -13.36 -2.17 -3.49
CA SER A 208 -12.76 -2.79 -2.29
C SER A 208 -11.32 -2.35 -2.03
N TYR A 209 -10.67 -1.73 -3.01
CA TYR A 209 -9.31 -1.20 -2.93
C TYR A 209 -9.25 0.33 -2.76
N ILE A 210 -10.41 0.98 -2.62
CA ILE A 210 -10.54 2.41 -2.36
C ILE A 210 -11.12 2.56 -0.97
N PHE A 211 -10.56 3.45 -0.16
CA PHE A 211 -10.92 3.63 1.23
C PHE A 211 -11.28 5.08 1.49
N GLY A 212 -12.28 5.30 2.33
CA GLY A 212 -12.79 6.64 2.58
C GLY A 212 -13.37 6.84 3.96
N ILE A 213 -13.99 8.00 4.14
CA ILE A 213 -14.77 8.36 5.33
C ILE A 213 -16.11 8.94 4.91
N LYS A 214 -17.17 8.62 5.65
CA LYS A 214 -18.49 9.19 5.41
C LYS A 214 -18.50 10.67 5.81
N LYS A 215 -19.09 11.52 4.96
CA LYS A 215 -19.33 12.94 5.21
C LYS A 215 -20.72 13.20 5.79
#